data_AF-A0A1G1FVJ9-F1
#
_entry.id   AF-A0A1G1FVJ9-F1
#
_cell.length_a   1.000
_cell.length_b   1.000
_cell.length_c   1.000
_cell.angle_alpha   90.00
_cell.angle_beta   90.00
_cell.angle_gamma   90.00
#
_symmetry.space_group_name_H-M   'P 1'
#
loop_
_entity.id
_entity.type
_entity.pdbx_description
1 polymer ?
#
loop_
_entity_poly.entity_id
_entity_poly.type
_entity_poly.pdbx_seq_one_letter_code
_entity_poly.pdbx_strand_id
1 'polypeptide(L)'
;MNNADLKIGKERETFKTAWRSQWKDKKEEFMDALELAMKMETDAISFYTEAAKKTRYPAGKKMFQTITEDEKRHREMISQVIKGLGLTHKEVSPLNNVKTVFAALKDEMMQKVEATTDELEAFKIAMKMEREGKAFYEKTLAQVKTEKEKALFERLIREEQQHYDIFSNTYQFLSDTGNWFMWEERGIVEGG
;
A
#
# COMPACT_ATOMS: atom_id res chain seq x y z
N MET A 1 -9.86 -32.65 -44.86
CA MET A 1 -9.08 -31.98 -43.79
C MET A 1 -8.89 -32.99 -42.69
N ASN A 2 -7.65 -33.43 -42.47
CA ASN A 2 -7.37 -34.64 -41.70
C ASN A 2 -7.21 -34.34 -40.21
N ASN A 3 -7.62 -35.27 -39.35
CA ASN A 3 -7.61 -35.12 -37.88
C ASN A 3 -6.21 -34.88 -37.28
N ALA A 4 -5.15 -35.16 -38.05
CA ALA A 4 -3.76 -34.92 -37.69
C ALA A 4 -3.37 -33.43 -37.73
N ASP A 5 -3.88 -32.67 -38.71
CA ASP A 5 -3.55 -31.24 -38.86
C ASP A 5 -4.16 -30.38 -37.73
N LEU A 6 -5.31 -30.81 -37.21
CA LEU A 6 -5.98 -30.18 -36.06
C LEU A 6 -5.25 -30.41 -34.72
N LYS A 7 -4.54 -31.54 -34.57
CA LYS A 7 -3.75 -31.83 -33.36
C LYS A 7 -2.44 -31.02 -33.33
N ILE A 8 -1.76 -30.93 -34.47
CA ILE A 8 -0.51 -30.16 -34.61
C ILE A 8 -0.74 -28.66 -34.39
N GLY A 9 -1.90 -28.14 -34.81
CA GLY A 9 -2.30 -26.75 -34.55
C GLY A 9 -2.55 -26.45 -33.07
N LYS A 10 -3.21 -27.36 -32.33
CA LYS A 10 -3.45 -27.20 -30.88
C LYS A 10 -2.18 -27.34 -30.05
N GLU A 11 -1.25 -28.22 -30.43
CA GLU A 11 0.04 -28.37 -29.76
C GLU A 11 0.95 -27.16 -29.96
N ARG A 12 0.95 -26.52 -31.14
CA ARG A 12 1.71 -25.28 -31.40
C ARG A 12 1.17 -24.06 -30.65
N GLU A 13 -0.14 -23.94 -30.51
CA GLU A 13 -0.75 -22.85 -29.73
C GLU A 13 -0.57 -23.05 -28.22
N THR A 14 -0.71 -24.27 -27.71
CA THR A 14 -0.41 -24.58 -26.31
C THR A 14 1.07 -24.38 -25.97
N PHE A 15 2.00 -24.70 -26.90
CA PHE A 15 3.42 -24.41 -26.72
C PHE A 15 3.71 -22.90 -26.66
N LYS A 16 3.12 -22.09 -27.57
CA LYS A 16 3.28 -20.62 -27.55
C LYS A 16 2.67 -19.98 -26.30
N THR A 17 1.56 -20.52 -25.81
CA THR A 17 0.87 -20.03 -24.61
C THR A 17 1.65 -20.39 -23.34
N ALA A 18 2.20 -21.60 -23.27
CA ALA A 18 3.09 -22.03 -22.19
C ALA A 18 4.43 -21.27 -22.17
N TRP A 19 4.99 -20.94 -23.35
CA TRP A 19 6.22 -20.14 -23.46
C TRP A 19 6.01 -18.68 -23.06
N ARG A 20 4.89 -18.05 -23.46
CA ARG A 20 4.52 -16.69 -23.00
C ARG A 20 4.28 -16.63 -21.49
N SER A 21 3.72 -17.68 -20.90
CA SER A 21 3.48 -17.76 -19.46
C SER A 21 4.76 -17.87 -18.62
N GLN A 22 5.91 -18.18 -19.24
CA GLN A 22 7.18 -18.41 -18.55
C GLN A 22 8.22 -17.29 -18.74
N TRP A 23 7.91 -16.27 -19.55
CA TRP A 23 8.76 -15.11 -19.80
C TRP A 23 7.91 -13.84 -19.82
N LYS A 24 7.56 -13.32 -18.63
CA LYS A 24 7.24 -11.90 -18.52
C LYS A 24 8.53 -11.12 -18.76
N ASP A 25 8.49 -10.13 -19.65
CA ASP A 25 9.64 -9.26 -19.85
C ASP A 25 9.93 -8.52 -18.54
N LYS A 26 11.19 -8.46 -18.09
CA LYS A 26 11.56 -7.72 -16.85
C LYS A 26 11.08 -6.26 -16.86
N LYS A 27 10.86 -5.70 -18.05
CA LYS A 27 10.26 -4.37 -18.24
C LYS A 27 8.78 -4.37 -17.89
N GLU A 28 8.02 -5.39 -18.31
CA GLU A 28 6.59 -5.54 -17.99
C GLU A 28 6.37 -5.78 -16.49
N GLU A 29 7.20 -6.62 -15.86
CA GLU A 29 7.14 -6.82 -14.39
C GLU A 29 7.43 -5.54 -13.60
N PHE A 30 8.41 -4.75 -14.05
CA PHE A 30 8.72 -3.46 -13.44
C PHE A 30 7.58 -2.46 -13.64
N MET A 31 6.91 -2.50 -14.79
CA MET A 31 5.73 -1.67 -15.04
C MET A 31 4.57 -2.03 -14.13
N ASP A 32 4.26 -3.32 -14.00
CA ASP A 32 3.23 -3.81 -13.07
C ASP A 32 3.55 -3.38 -11.62
N ALA A 33 4.83 -3.37 -11.25
CA ALA A 33 5.27 -2.91 -9.93
C ALA A 33 5.04 -1.41 -9.74
N LEU A 34 5.30 -0.57 -10.74
CA LEU A 34 5.02 0.87 -10.68
C LEU A 34 3.52 1.18 -10.59
N GLU A 35 2.68 0.41 -11.28
CA GLU A 35 1.22 0.53 -11.18
C GLU A 35 0.70 0.13 -9.81
N LEU A 36 1.22 -0.99 -9.27
CA LEU A 36 0.89 -1.43 -7.94
C LEU A 36 1.34 -0.40 -6.89
N ALA A 37 2.53 0.18 -7.04
CA ALA A 37 3.01 1.28 -6.21
C ALA A 37 2.02 2.46 -6.22
N MET A 38 1.64 2.95 -7.41
CA MET A 38 0.63 4.02 -7.56
C MET A 38 -0.68 3.72 -6.84
N LYS A 39 -1.12 2.47 -6.90
CA LYS A 39 -2.35 2.04 -6.22
C LYS A 39 -2.17 1.99 -4.70
N MET A 40 -1.05 1.45 -4.21
CA MET A 40 -0.72 1.41 -2.79
C MET A 40 -0.72 2.81 -2.18
N GLU A 41 -0.06 3.77 -2.85
CA GLU A 41 -0.07 5.18 -2.45
C GLU A 41 -1.49 5.77 -2.43
N THR A 42 -2.30 5.46 -3.45
CA THR A 42 -3.69 5.95 -3.52
C THR A 42 -4.55 5.36 -2.40
N ASP A 43 -4.35 4.08 -2.07
CA ASP A 43 -5.05 3.40 -0.98
C ASP A 43 -4.62 3.96 0.39
N ALA A 44 -3.33 4.24 0.59
CA ALA A 44 -2.78 4.88 1.78
C ALA A 44 -3.35 6.30 1.98
N ILE A 45 -3.31 7.15 0.95
CA ILE A 45 -3.93 8.50 0.96
C ILE A 45 -5.39 8.42 1.38
N SER A 46 -6.16 7.49 0.78
CA SER A 46 -7.57 7.31 1.10
C SER A 46 -7.77 6.88 2.54
N PHE A 47 -6.99 5.91 3.03
CA PHE A 47 -7.11 5.42 4.40
C PHE A 47 -6.73 6.49 5.42
N TYR A 48 -5.58 7.15 5.27
CA TYR A 48 -5.11 8.19 6.20
C TYR A 48 -6.02 9.42 6.21
N THR A 49 -6.60 9.79 5.06
CA THR A 49 -7.61 10.86 5.00
C THR A 49 -8.85 10.51 5.85
N GLU A 50 -9.35 9.28 5.76
CA GLU A 50 -10.51 8.86 6.55
C GLU A 50 -10.17 8.66 8.03
N ALA A 51 -8.99 8.09 8.34
CA ALA A 51 -8.49 7.95 9.70
C ALA A 51 -8.35 9.32 10.39
N ALA A 52 -7.85 10.34 9.68
CA ALA A 52 -7.76 11.71 10.21
C ALA A 52 -9.13 12.34 10.53
N LYS A 53 -10.19 11.96 9.80
CA LYS A 53 -11.55 12.45 10.08
C LYS A 53 -12.15 11.79 11.31
N LYS A 54 -11.86 10.50 11.51
CA LYS A 54 -12.41 9.68 12.60
C LYS A 54 -11.61 9.77 13.91
N THR A 55 -10.33 10.16 13.85
CA THR A 55 -9.48 10.34 15.04
C THR A 55 -9.88 11.61 15.81
N ARG A 56 -10.17 11.46 17.11
CA ARG A 56 -10.55 12.56 18.01
C ARG A 56 -9.32 13.23 18.62
N TYR A 57 -8.23 12.49 18.86
CA TYR A 57 -7.02 13.08 19.43
C TYR A 57 -6.34 14.04 18.43
N PRO A 58 -6.16 15.34 18.77
CA PRO A 58 -5.62 16.33 17.83
C PRO A 58 -4.25 15.99 17.25
N ALA A 59 -3.35 15.42 18.05
CA ALA A 59 -2.02 15.04 17.57
C ALA A 59 -2.08 13.87 16.58
N GLY A 60 -2.94 12.88 16.86
CA GLY A 60 -3.15 11.74 15.96
C GLY A 60 -3.77 12.16 14.64
N LYS A 61 -4.75 13.06 14.68
CA LYS A 61 -5.34 13.68 13.49
C LYS A 61 -4.29 14.44 12.66
N LYS A 62 -3.47 15.27 13.30
CA LYS A 62 -2.41 16.01 12.62
C LYS A 62 -1.39 15.07 11.99
N MET A 63 -1.09 13.95 12.65
CA MET A 63 -0.19 12.92 12.15
C MET A 63 -0.68 12.33 10.83
N PHE A 64 -1.92 11.81 10.81
CA PHE A 64 -2.51 11.24 9.60
C PHE A 64 -2.57 12.26 8.46
N GLN A 65 -2.87 13.52 8.76
CA GLN A 65 -2.87 14.59 7.76
C GLN A 65 -1.48 14.84 7.16
N THR A 66 -0.44 14.87 8.00
CA THR A 66 0.94 15.07 7.52
C THR A 66 1.39 13.91 6.63
N ILE A 67 1.17 12.67 7.06
CA ILE A 67 1.56 11.48 6.29
C ILE A 67 0.75 11.38 4.98
N THR A 68 -0.53 11.78 4.99
CA THR A 68 -1.33 11.88 3.75
C THR A 68 -0.69 12.79 2.69
N GLU A 69 -0.05 13.89 3.10
CA GLU A 69 0.65 14.77 2.15
C GLU A 69 1.96 14.17 1.65
N ASP A 70 2.65 13.37 2.46
CA ASP A 70 3.82 12.60 2.01
C ASP A 70 3.44 11.54 0.99
N GLU A 71 2.37 10.76 1.22
CA GLU A 71 1.91 9.75 0.25
C GLU A 71 1.46 10.38 -1.08
N LYS A 72 0.86 11.58 -1.04
CA LYS A 72 0.57 12.34 -2.27
C LYS A 72 1.85 12.69 -3.04
N ARG A 73 2.92 13.06 -2.33
CA ARG A 73 4.23 13.33 -2.93
C ARG A 73 4.86 12.04 -3.46
N HIS A 74 4.76 10.92 -2.75
CA HIS A 74 5.22 9.60 -3.21
C HIS A 74 4.56 9.21 -4.53
N ARG A 75 3.22 9.27 -4.57
CA ARG A 75 2.41 9.02 -5.77
C ARG A 75 2.84 9.89 -6.95
N GLU A 76 3.08 11.19 -6.72
CA GLU A 76 3.53 12.09 -7.80
C GLU A 76 4.93 11.75 -8.29
N MET A 77 5.87 11.38 -7.41
CA MET A 77 7.21 10.93 -7.82
C MET A 77 7.13 9.66 -8.69
N ILE A 78 6.29 8.70 -8.32
CA ILE A 78 6.08 7.46 -9.10
C ILE A 78 5.43 7.79 -10.46
N SER A 79 4.41 8.64 -10.48
CA SER A 79 3.75 9.15 -11.69
C SER A 79 4.74 9.78 -12.67
N GLN A 80 5.72 10.55 -12.17
CA GLN A 80 6.76 11.15 -13.01
C GLN A 80 7.71 10.12 -13.62
N VAL A 81 8.02 9.03 -12.91
CA VAL A 81 8.79 7.91 -13.48
C VAL A 81 8.01 7.23 -14.60
N ILE A 82 6.73 6.91 -14.36
CA ILE A 82 5.85 6.31 -15.37
C ILE A 82 5.78 7.18 -16.64
N LYS A 83 5.57 8.50 -16.49
CA LYS A 83 5.57 9.45 -17.61
C LYS A 83 6.93 9.48 -18.33
N GLY A 84 8.02 9.48 -17.58
CA GLY A 84 9.39 9.47 -18.12
C GLY A 84 9.72 8.22 -18.93
N LEU A 85 9.05 7.10 -18.68
CA LEU A 85 9.14 5.87 -19.47
C LEU A 85 8.36 5.93 -20.80
N GLY A 86 7.74 7.08 -21.13
CA GLY A 86 7.00 7.30 -22.37
C GLY A 86 5.57 6.79 -22.34
N LEU A 87 5.06 6.43 -21.16
CA LEU A 87 3.70 5.92 -21.01
C LEU A 87 2.75 7.10 -20.82
N THR A 88 2.01 7.42 -21.88
CA THR A 88 0.80 8.24 -21.75
C THR A 88 -0.31 7.36 -21.18
N HIS A 89 -1.14 7.94 -20.31
CA HIS A 89 -2.20 7.30 -19.52
C HIS A 89 -3.28 6.53 -20.33
N LYS A 90 -3.10 6.34 -21.64
CA LYS A 90 -4.03 5.70 -22.58
C LYS A 90 -3.75 4.23 -22.88
N GLU A 91 -2.55 3.70 -22.59
CA GLU A 91 -2.18 2.32 -22.96
C GLU A 91 -2.13 1.33 -21.79
N VAL A 92 -2.31 1.79 -20.56
CA VAL A 92 -2.17 0.96 -19.36
C VAL A 92 -3.46 0.97 -18.56
N SER A 93 -4.39 0.12 -18.99
CA SER A 93 -5.39 -0.45 -18.09
C SER A 93 -5.79 -1.81 -18.64
N PRO A 94 -5.46 -2.88 -17.90
CA PRO A 94 -6.55 -3.70 -17.39
C PRO A 94 -6.23 -4.26 -15.99
N LEU A 95 -6.11 -3.39 -14.97
CA LEU A 95 -6.29 -3.80 -13.57
C LEU A 95 -7.68 -3.39 -13.06
N ASN A 96 -8.69 -3.55 -13.91
CA ASN A 96 -10.09 -3.31 -13.53
C ASN A 96 -10.63 -4.32 -12.50
N ASN A 97 -9.86 -5.33 -12.08
CA ASN A 97 -10.35 -6.34 -11.14
C ASN A 97 -9.32 -6.96 -10.18
N VAL A 98 -8.10 -6.44 -10.06
CA VAL A 98 -7.19 -6.95 -9.01
C VAL A 98 -7.50 -6.21 -7.71
N LYS A 99 -8.37 -6.83 -6.90
CA LYS A 99 -8.38 -6.59 -5.46
C LYS A 99 -6.98 -6.94 -4.97
N THR A 100 -6.16 -5.91 -4.78
CA THR A 100 -4.85 -6.07 -4.16
C THR A 100 -5.06 -6.51 -2.72
N VAL A 101 -4.07 -7.18 -2.15
CA VAL A 101 -4.06 -7.47 -0.71
C VAL A 101 -4.32 -6.18 0.07
N PHE A 102 -3.74 -5.05 -0.36
CA PHE A 102 -4.04 -3.72 0.16
C PHE A 102 -5.52 -3.30 0.07
N ALA A 103 -6.17 -3.47 -1.07
CA ALA A 103 -7.59 -3.12 -1.21
C ALA A 103 -8.50 -4.04 -0.38
N ALA A 104 -8.18 -5.34 -0.30
CA ALA A 104 -8.91 -6.28 0.55
C ALA A 104 -8.70 -6.00 2.05
N LEU A 105 -7.46 -5.70 2.44
CA LEU A 105 -7.11 -5.26 3.79
C LEU A 105 -7.84 -3.96 4.12
N LYS A 106 -7.81 -2.95 3.24
CA LYS A 106 -8.55 -1.69 3.38
C LYS A 106 -10.05 -1.93 3.60
N ASP A 107 -10.70 -2.74 2.75
CA ASP A 107 -12.14 -3.02 2.85
C ASP A 107 -12.49 -3.67 4.20
N GLU A 108 -11.73 -4.71 4.60
CA GLU A 108 -11.90 -5.39 5.89
C GLU A 108 -11.61 -4.45 7.08
N MET A 109 -10.64 -3.56 6.93
CA MET A 109 -10.17 -2.66 7.98
C MET A 109 -11.08 -1.45 8.16
N MET A 110 -11.62 -0.87 7.08
CA MET A 110 -12.61 0.20 7.17
C MET A 110 -13.88 -0.29 7.87
N GLN A 111 -14.28 -1.54 7.65
CA GLN A 111 -15.37 -2.17 8.42
C GLN A 111 -15.04 -2.26 9.91
N LYS A 112 -13.80 -2.60 10.29
CA LYS A 112 -13.37 -2.66 11.70
C LYS A 112 -13.29 -1.28 12.36
N VAL A 113 -12.80 -0.27 11.65
CA VAL A 113 -12.76 1.12 12.13
C VAL A 113 -14.17 1.71 12.26
N GLU A 114 -15.13 1.31 11.42
CA GLU A 114 -16.54 1.71 11.57
C GLU A 114 -17.24 0.99 12.71
N ALA A 115 -16.84 -0.25 13.00
CA ALA A 115 -17.40 -1.06 14.08
C ALA A 115 -16.78 -0.77 15.46
N THR A 116 -15.68 0.00 15.54
CA THR A 116 -14.94 0.25 16.78
C THR A 116 -14.74 1.74 17.02
N THR A 117 -14.85 2.18 18.28
CA THR A 117 -14.39 3.51 18.72
C THR A 117 -12.88 3.55 18.98
N ASP A 118 -12.14 2.54 18.52
CA ASP A 118 -10.74 2.32 18.90
C ASP A 118 -9.77 2.99 17.93
N GLU A 119 -9.40 4.22 18.26
CA GLU A 119 -8.40 5.01 17.53
C GLU A 119 -7.06 4.28 17.40
N LEU A 120 -6.71 3.44 18.37
CA LEU A 120 -5.45 2.67 18.37
C LEU A 120 -5.42 1.64 17.23
N GLU A 121 -6.56 1.13 16.79
CA GLU A 121 -6.62 0.17 15.69
C GLU A 121 -6.24 0.82 14.35
N ALA A 122 -6.62 2.09 14.13
CA ALA A 122 -6.21 2.83 12.93
C ALA A 122 -4.69 2.99 12.85
N PHE A 123 -4.02 3.21 13.98
CA PHE A 123 -2.55 3.27 14.06
C PHE A 123 -1.88 1.91 13.78
N LYS A 124 -2.42 0.81 14.31
CA LYS A 124 -1.89 -0.54 13.99
C LYS A 124 -2.01 -0.86 12.51
N ILE A 125 -3.13 -0.49 11.89
CA ILE A 125 -3.36 -0.66 10.47
C ILE A 125 -2.35 0.16 9.67
N ALA A 126 -2.17 1.43 10.02
CA ALA A 126 -1.19 2.31 9.38
C ALA A 126 0.22 1.71 9.45
N MET A 127 0.66 1.28 10.64
CA MET A 127 1.95 0.57 10.80
C MET A 127 2.07 -0.67 9.90
N LYS A 128 0.99 -1.43 9.71
CA LYS A 128 1.01 -2.59 8.81
C LYS A 128 1.15 -2.16 7.36
N MET A 129 0.43 -1.11 6.95
CA MET A 129 0.49 -0.55 5.59
C MET A 129 1.90 -0.06 5.26
N GLU A 130 2.52 0.75 6.13
CA GLU A 130 3.90 1.23 5.96
C GLU A 130 4.92 0.10 5.85
N ARG A 131 4.78 -0.93 6.70
CA ARG A 131 5.68 -2.09 6.67
C ARG A 131 5.56 -2.88 5.37
N GLU A 132 4.34 -3.07 4.88
CA GLU A 132 4.08 -3.76 3.61
C GLU A 132 4.52 -2.91 2.41
N GLY A 133 4.33 -1.59 2.47
CA GLY A 133 4.82 -0.59 1.51
C GLY A 133 6.34 -0.65 1.36
N LYS A 134 7.05 -0.51 2.48
CA LYS A 134 8.50 -0.65 2.56
C LYS A 134 9.00 -1.97 1.97
N ALA A 135 8.42 -3.11 2.38
CA ALA A 135 8.83 -4.42 1.89
C ALA A 135 8.60 -4.57 0.38
N PHE A 136 7.51 -4.00 -0.14
CA PHE A 136 7.24 -3.96 -1.56
C PHE A 136 8.29 -3.12 -2.32
N TYR A 137 8.67 -1.96 -1.79
CA TYR A 137 9.70 -1.13 -2.38
C TYR A 137 11.09 -1.75 -2.33
N GLU A 138 11.46 -2.44 -1.25
CA GLU A 138 12.70 -3.22 -1.16
C GLU A 138 12.78 -4.30 -2.23
N LYS A 139 11.66 -5.02 -2.46
CA LYS A 139 11.57 -6.02 -3.54
C LYS A 139 11.64 -5.37 -4.93
N THR A 140 11.03 -4.21 -5.09
CA THR A 140 11.02 -3.49 -6.38
C THR A 140 12.40 -2.95 -6.70
N LEU A 141 13.11 -2.42 -5.70
CA LEU A 141 14.49 -1.91 -5.80
C LEU A 141 15.45 -2.94 -6.42
N ALA A 142 15.28 -4.23 -6.12
CA ALA A 142 16.10 -5.31 -6.69
C ALA A 142 15.93 -5.52 -8.21
N GLN A 143 14.89 -4.95 -8.82
CA GLN A 143 14.53 -5.12 -10.22
C GLN A 143 14.88 -3.89 -11.08
N VAL A 144 15.28 -2.81 -10.41
CA VAL A 144 15.55 -1.50 -11.02
C VAL A 144 16.87 -1.51 -11.79
N LYS A 145 16.93 -0.79 -12.91
CA LYS A 145 18.14 -0.74 -13.77
C LYS A 145 18.81 0.62 -13.81
N THR A 146 18.07 1.71 -13.60
CA THR A 146 18.63 3.06 -13.67
C THR A 146 18.91 3.63 -12.29
N GLU A 147 19.98 4.42 -12.17
CA GLU A 147 20.31 5.10 -10.91
C GLU A 147 19.19 6.04 -10.44
N LYS A 148 18.43 6.64 -11.37
CA LYS A 148 17.32 7.52 -11.05
C LYS A 148 16.16 6.77 -10.37
N GLU A 149 15.76 5.64 -10.94
CA GLU A 149 14.72 4.80 -10.34
C GLU A 149 15.21 4.19 -9.01
N LYS A 150 16.49 3.82 -8.92
CA LYS A 150 17.10 3.28 -7.70
C LYS A 150 17.03 4.30 -6.56
N ALA A 151 17.45 5.53 -6.84
CA ALA A 151 17.37 6.63 -5.89
C ALA A 151 15.93 6.93 -5.43
N LEU A 152 14.94 6.79 -6.33
CA LEU A 152 13.53 6.93 -5.97
C LEU A 152 13.11 5.84 -4.95
N PHE A 153 13.32 4.57 -5.27
CA PHE A 153 12.87 3.49 -4.38
C PHE A 153 13.64 3.47 -3.05
N GLU A 154 14.94 3.78 -3.05
CA GLU A 154 15.69 3.96 -1.80
C GLU A 154 15.14 5.11 -0.94
N ARG A 155 14.68 6.18 -1.58
CA ARG A 155 14.03 7.28 -0.87
C ARG A 155 12.69 6.85 -0.28
N LEU A 156 11.83 6.21 -1.08
CA LEU A 156 10.54 5.70 -0.61
C LEU A 156 10.74 4.75 0.59
N ILE A 157 11.61 3.74 0.48
CA ILE A 157 11.91 2.80 1.58
C ILE A 157 12.28 3.52 2.89
N ARG A 158 13.06 4.60 2.81
CA ARG A 158 13.43 5.39 3.99
C ARG A 158 12.25 6.17 4.55
N GLU A 159 11.45 6.78 3.69
CA GLU A 159 10.28 7.58 4.09
C GLU A 159 9.21 6.68 4.73
N GLU A 160 8.88 5.52 4.14
CA GLU A 160 7.96 4.52 4.72
C GLU A 160 8.43 4.02 6.11
N GLN A 161 9.74 3.81 6.29
CA GLN A 161 10.27 3.42 7.60
C GLN A 161 10.06 4.54 8.63
N GLN A 162 10.28 5.80 8.24
CA GLN A 162 10.04 6.94 9.12
C GLN A 162 8.57 7.06 9.49
N HIS A 163 7.66 6.86 8.53
CA HIS A 163 6.23 6.84 8.77
C HIS A 163 5.83 5.71 9.72
N TYR A 164 6.36 4.50 9.54
CA TYR A 164 6.17 3.39 10.48
C TYR A 164 6.61 3.76 11.91
N ASP A 165 7.81 4.30 12.07
CA ASP A 165 8.37 4.66 13.37
C ASP A 165 7.50 5.72 14.06
N ILE A 166 7.04 6.71 13.28
CA ILE A 166 6.15 7.77 13.73
C ILE A 166 4.80 7.21 14.19
N PHE A 167 4.18 6.32 13.42
CA PHE A 167 2.93 5.67 13.83
C PHE A 167 3.13 4.78 15.05
N SER A 168 4.24 4.05 15.14
CA SER A 168 4.58 3.19 16.27
C SER A 168 4.74 3.99 17.56
N ASN A 169 5.48 5.09 17.51
CA ASN A 169 5.68 5.97 18.66
C ASN A 169 4.36 6.61 19.12
N THR A 170 3.52 7.04 18.17
CA THR A 170 2.20 7.62 18.47
C THR A 170 1.27 6.57 19.09
N TYR A 171 1.27 5.35 18.56
CA TYR A 171 0.53 4.23 19.12
C TYR A 171 0.93 3.95 20.57
N GLN A 172 2.23 3.83 20.85
CA GLN A 172 2.75 3.60 22.20
C GLN A 172 2.34 4.72 23.17
N PHE A 173 2.49 5.98 22.75
CA PHE A 173 2.08 7.12 23.56
C PHE A 173 0.58 7.06 23.90
N LEU A 174 -0.28 6.79 22.91
CA LEU A 174 -1.73 6.72 23.11
C LEU A 174 -2.16 5.48 23.89
N SER A 175 -1.48 4.34 23.75
CA SER A 175 -1.78 3.14 24.54
C SER A 175 -1.41 3.30 26.00
N ASP A 176 -0.29 3.97 26.28
CA ASP A 176 0.19 4.19 27.65
C ASP A 176 -0.61 5.28 28.35
N THR A 177 -1.01 6.35 27.64
CA THR A 177 -1.84 7.42 28.20
C THR A 177 -3.33 7.05 28.28
N GLY A 178 -3.84 6.22 27.35
CA GLY A 178 -5.19 5.67 27.42
C GLY A 178 -5.39 4.73 28.62
N ASN A 179 -4.34 4.01 29.03
CA ASN A 179 -4.37 3.24 30.27
C ASN A 179 -4.55 4.13 31.50
N TRP A 180 -4.01 5.35 31.55
CA TRP A 180 -4.22 6.24 32.71
C TRP A 180 -5.69 6.68 32.86
N PHE A 181 -6.37 6.99 31.76
CA PHE A 181 -7.76 7.46 31.78
C PHE A 181 -8.76 6.35 32.19
N MET A 182 -8.47 5.10 31.83
CA MET A 182 -9.27 3.93 32.21
C MET A 182 -9.20 3.59 33.71
N TRP A 183 -8.12 3.98 34.39
CA TRP A 183 -7.97 3.78 35.84
C TRP A 183 -8.69 4.88 36.65
N GLU A 184 -8.83 6.08 36.10
CA GLU A 184 -9.60 7.17 36.71
C GLU A 184 -11.12 6.89 36.69
N GLU A 185 -11.64 6.29 35.61
CA GLU A 185 -13.07 5.91 35.55
C GLU A 185 -13.41 4.67 36.38
N ARG A 186 -12.47 3.74 36.61
CA ARG A 186 -12.70 2.55 37.46
C ARG A 186 -12.42 2.79 38.95
N GLY A 187 -11.81 3.92 39.32
CA GLY A 187 -11.53 4.29 40.71
C GLY A 187 -12.72 4.87 41.49
N ILE A 188 -13.90 5.04 40.88
CA ILE A 188 -15.08 5.68 41.51
C ILE A 188 -16.15 4.68 41.98
N VAL A 189 -15.97 3.37 41.79
CA VAL A 189 -16.91 2.36 42.32
C VAL A 189 -16.17 1.42 43.27
N GLU A 190 -15.93 1.88 44.50
CA GLU A 190 -16.15 1.15 45.76
C GLU A 190 -15.82 2.10 46.92
N GLY A 191 -16.86 2.69 47.50
CA GLY A 191 -16.73 3.66 48.59
C GLY A 191 -18.08 4.19 49.05
N GLY A 192 -18.95 3.28 49.52
CA GLY A 192 -20.24 3.60 50.10
C GLY A 192 -20.92 2.36 50.65
#